data_AF-A0A5Y0S7Y1-F1
#
_entry.id   AF-A0A5Y0S7Y1-F1
#
_cell.length_a   1.000
_cell.length_b   1.000
_cell.length_c   1.000
_cell.angle_alpha   90.00
_cell.angle_beta   90.00
_cell.angle_gamma   90.00
#
_symmetry.space_group_name_H-M   'P 1'
#
loop_
_entity.id
_entity.type
_entity.pdbx_description
1 polymer ?
#
loop_
_entity_poly.entity_id
_entity_poly.type
_entity_poly.pdbx_seq_one_letter_code
_entity_poly.pdbx_strand_id
1 'polypeptide(L)'
;MQILPSLPPGAASSHPSPVAVWQTLLSHLLNQHYGLTLNDTPFGNDGVIEQHIDAGISLCDALNFIVEKYDLVRTDRPGFSITVQSP
;
A
#
# COMPACT_ATOMS: atom_id res chain seq x y z
N MET A 1 -6.40 50.92 16.56
CA MET A 1 -5.65 50.04 15.64
C MET A 1 -6.14 48.62 15.86
N GLN A 2 -6.89 48.05 14.91
CA GLN A 2 -7.40 46.68 15.02
C GLN A 2 -6.32 45.71 14.56
N ILE A 3 -6.04 44.71 15.39
CA ILE A 3 -5.04 43.66 15.15
C ILE A 3 -5.79 42.49 14.51
N LEU A 4 -5.49 42.20 13.25
CA LEU A 4 -6.02 41.03 12.53
C LEU A 4 -5.51 39.75 13.23
N PRO A 5 -6.36 38.73 13.47
CA PRO A 5 -5.87 37.46 13.98
C PRO A 5 -5.00 36.81 12.90
N SER A 6 -3.72 36.65 13.20
CA SER A 6 -2.79 35.87 12.40
C SER A 6 -3.32 34.44 12.30
N LEU A 7 -3.69 34.04 11.08
CA LEU A 7 -3.97 32.66 10.71
C LEU A 7 -2.81 31.77 11.24
N PRO A 8 -3.07 30.64 11.90
CA PRO A 8 -2.01 29.72 12.28
C PRO A 8 -1.21 29.31 11.03
N PRO A 9 0.11 29.07 11.15
CA PRO A 9 0.91 28.63 10.02
C PRO A 9 0.22 27.42 9.40
N GLY A 10 -0.21 27.56 8.15
CA GLY A 10 -0.85 26.49 7.40
C GLY A 10 -0.03 25.22 7.56
N ALA A 11 -0.70 24.13 7.95
CA ALA A 11 -0.11 22.82 8.12
C ALA A 11 0.85 22.59 6.95
N ALA A 12 2.14 22.45 7.28
CA ALA A 12 3.15 22.13 6.30
C ALA A 12 2.60 21.00 5.45
N SER A 13 2.59 21.17 4.12
CA SER A 13 2.39 20.05 3.22
C SER A 13 3.54 19.09 3.46
N SER A 14 3.38 18.21 4.44
CA SER A 14 4.30 17.11 4.68
C SER A 14 4.18 16.23 3.46
N HIS A 15 5.03 16.48 2.46
CA HIS A 15 5.22 15.56 1.37
C HIS A 15 5.65 14.23 2.01
N PRO A 16 4.79 13.20 1.99
CA PRO A 16 5.15 11.93 2.59
C PRO A 16 6.40 11.41 1.86
N SER A 17 7.36 10.88 2.63
CA SER A 17 8.50 10.17 2.05
C SER A 17 8.01 9.09 1.09
N PRO A 18 8.71 8.80 -0.02
CA PRO A 18 8.36 7.70 -0.92
C PRO A 18 8.07 6.39 -0.18
N VAL A 19 8.84 6.09 0.87
CA VAL A 19 8.63 4.92 1.74
C VAL A 19 7.28 4.98 2.45
N ALA A 20 6.92 6.13 3.02
CA ALA A 20 5.65 6.33 3.71
C ALA A 20 4.45 6.21 2.75
N VAL A 21 4.60 6.70 1.51
CA VAL A 21 3.59 6.51 0.45
C VAL A 21 3.40 5.02 0.15
N TRP A 22 4.50 4.30 -0.03
CA TRP A 22 4.48 2.86 -0.28
C TRP A 22 3.85 2.08 0.89
N GLN A 23 4.26 2.36 2.13
CA GLN A 23 3.68 1.73 3.32
C GLN A 23 2.17 1.94 3.39
N THR A 24 1.68 3.15 3.11
CA THR A 24 0.25 3.47 3.13
C THR A 24 -0.51 2.69 2.05
N LEU A 25 0.01 2.69 0.82
CA LEU A 25 -0.61 2.00 -0.30
C LEU A 25 -0.60 0.48 -0.14
N LEU A 26 0.56 -0.09 0.24
CA LEU A 26 0.70 -1.53 0.47
C LEU A 26 -0.18 -1.99 1.62
N SER A 27 -0.23 -1.25 2.74
CA SER A 27 -1.11 -1.58 3.87
C SER A 27 -2.56 -1.62 3.44
N HIS A 28 -3.01 -0.63 2.64
CA HIS A 28 -4.38 -0.58 2.15
C HIS A 28 -4.69 -1.74 1.19
N LEU A 29 -3.81 -2.00 0.22
CA LEU A 29 -4.00 -3.07 -0.77
C LEU A 29 -3.96 -4.46 -0.14
N LEU A 30 -3.03 -4.71 0.78
CA LEU A 30 -2.91 -5.97 1.50
C LEU A 30 -4.13 -6.23 2.38
N ASN A 31 -4.55 -5.22 3.15
CA ASN A 31 -5.68 -5.36 4.05
C ASN A 31 -6.98 -5.54 3.27
N GLN A 32 -7.19 -4.78 2.19
CA GLN A 32 -8.39 -4.91 1.38
C GLN A 32 -8.41 -6.23 0.61
N HIS A 33 -7.37 -6.52 -0.18
CA HIS A 33 -7.38 -7.63 -1.12
C HIS A 33 -6.98 -8.96 -0.53
N TYR A 34 -6.23 -9.01 0.57
CA TYR A 34 -5.68 -10.26 1.10
C TYR A 34 -6.01 -10.46 2.57
N GLY A 35 -6.59 -9.46 3.25
CA GLY A 35 -6.78 -9.49 4.71
C GLY A 35 -5.46 -9.54 5.49
N LEU A 36 -4.36 -9.09 4.86
CA LEU A 36 -3.03 -9.08 5.46
C LEU A 36 -2.64 -7.68 5.93
N THR A 37 -1.83 -7.61 6.97
CA THR A 37 -1.18 -6.35 7.35
C THR A 37 0.21 -6.24 6.73
N LEU A 38 0.76 -5.03 6.68
CA LEU A 38 2.11 -4.81 6.16
C LEU A 38 3.15 -5.67 6.91
N ASN A 39 2.97 -5.88 8.21
CA ASN A 39 3.85 -6.68 9.08
C ASN A 39 3.85 -8.18 8.75
N ASP A 40 2.78 -8.68 8.13
CA ASP A 40 2.70 -10.07 7.66
C ASP A 40 3.47 -10.28 6.36
N THR A 41 4.05 -9.22 5.80
CA THR A 41 4.77 -9.23 4.53
C THR A 41 6.20 -8.72 4.70
N PRO A 42 7.12 -9.03 3.76
CA PRO A 42 8.47 -8.45 3.76
C PRO A 42 8.51 -6.92 3.75
N PHE A 43 7.41 -6.27 3.34
CA PHE A 43 7.28 -4.82 3.32
C PHE A 43 7.11 -4.18 4.70
N GLY A 44 6.92 -4.98 5.76
CA GLY A 44 6.98 -4.50 7.15
C GLY A 44 8.33 -3.89 7.54
N ASN A 45 9.39 -4.20 6.79
CA ASN A 45 10.70 -3.61 6.96
C ASN A 45 10.94 -2.49 5.93
N ASP A 46 11.14 -1.27 6.41
CA ASP A 46 11.35 -0.08 5.58
C ASP A 46 12.51 -0.24 4.59
N GLY A 47 13.59 -0.93 5.01
CA GLY A 47 14.73 -1.20 4.14
C GLY A 47 14.40 -2.07 2.91
N VAL A 48 13.37 -2.92 3.00
CA VAL A 48 12.89 -3.68 1.83
C VAL A 48 12.21 -2.73 0.86
N ILE A 49 11.36 -1.81 1.35
CA ILE A 49 10.68 -0.82 0.51
C ILE A 49 11.70 0.11 -0.15
N GLU A 50 12.68 0.61 0.60
CA GLU A 50 13.75 1.46 0.09
C GLU A 50 14.55 0.76 -1.02
N GLN A 51 14.89 -0.51 -0.84
CA GLN A 51 15.60 -1.28 -1.87
C GLN A 51 14.79 -1.43 -3.16
N HIS A 52 13.46 -1.61 -3.06
CA HIS A 52 12.60 -1.68 -4.25
C HIS A 52 12.50 -0.33 -4.96
N ILE A 53 12.45 0.77 -4.20
CA ILE A 53 12.45 2.13 -4.74
C ILE A 53 13.79 2.43 -5.43
N ASP A 54 14.92 2.11 -4.80
CA ASP A 54 16.27 2.31 -5.34
C ASP A 54 16.51 1.46 -6.61
N ALA A 55 16.00 0.23 -6.62
CA ALA A 55 16.01 -0.64 -7.79
C ALA A 55 15.04 -0.18 -8.91
N GLY A 56 14.23 0.85 -8.69
CA GLY A 56 13.24 1.34 -9.66
C GLY A 56 12.07 0.38 -9.88
N ILE A 57 11.81 -0.52 -8.94
CA ILE A 57 10.71 -1.49 -9.01
C ILE A 57 9.40 -0.75 -8.72
N SER A 58 8.35 -1.06 -9.49
CA SER A 58 7.03 -0.48 -9.25
C SER A 58 6.34 -1.13 -8.04
N LEU A 59 5.46 -0.41 -7.37
CA LEU A 59 4.67 -0.96 -6.25
C LEU A 59 3.82 -2.16 -6.69
N CYS A 60 3.33 -2.15 -7.93
CA CYS A 60 2.58 -3.26 -8.52
C CYS A 60 3.46 -4.50 -8.70
N ASP A 61 4.70 -4.34 -9.17
CA ASP A 61 5.63 -5.46 -9.34
C ASP A 61 6.05 -6.03 -7.98
N ALA A 62 6.27 -5.17 -6.99
CA ALA A 62 6.55 -5.57 -5.62
C ALA A 62 5.38 -6.38 -5.02
N LEU A 63 4.14 -5.95 -5.25
CA LEU A 63 2.95 -6.71 -4.89
C LEU A 63 2.84 -8.03 -5.66
N ASN A 64 3.04 -8.02 -6.98
CA ASN A 64 3.00 -9.24 -7.79
C ASN A 64 4.03 -10.26 -7.29
N PHE A 65 5.22 -9.82 -6.88
CA PHE A 65 6.25 -10.69 -6.33
C PHE A 65 5.79 -11.42 -5.06
N ILE A 66 5.16 -10.73 -4.11
CA ILE A 66 4.66 -11.40 -2.90
C ILE A 66 3.45 -12.27 -3.20
N VAL A 67 2.60 -11.88 -4.15
CA VAL A 67 1.44 -12.66 -4.56
C VAL A 67 1.88 -13.99 -5.16
N GLU A 68 2.87 -13.97 -6.05
CA GLU A 68 3.42 -15.18 -6.67
C GLU A 68 4.23 -16.02 -5.67
N LYS A 69 5.07 -15.37 -4.85
CA LYS A 69 5.92 -16.07 -3.88
C LYS A 69 5.14 -16.79 -2.78
N TYR A 70 4.03 -16.21 -2.33
CA TYR A 70 3.23 -16.74 -1.22
C TYR A 70 1.87 -17.28 -1.66
N ASP A 71 1.63 -17.40 -2.98
CA ASP A 71 0.37 -17.85 -3.58
C ASP A 71 -0.86 -17.11 -3.00
N LEU A 72 -0.75 -15.79 -2.88
CA LEU A 72 -1.78 -14.99 -2.21
C LEU A 72 -3.05 -14.94 -3.05
N VAL A 73 -4.16 -15.40 -2.47
CA VAL A 73 -5.49 -15.37 -3.11
C VAL A 73 -6.23 -14.11 -2.69
N ARG A 74 -6.82 -13.39 -3.66
CA ARG A 74 -7.63 -12.20 -3.35
C ARG A 74 -8.90 -12.59 -2.59
N THR A 75 -9.11 -11.97 -1.43
CA THR A 75 -10.23 -12.19 -0.50
C THR A 75 -11.30 -11.10 -0.59
N ASP A 76 -11.02 -9.92 -1.18
CA ASP A 76 -11.98 -8.79 -1.26
C ASP A 76 -13.21 -9.07 -2.13
N ARG A 77 -13.18 -10.15 -2.92
CA ARG A 77 -14.28 -10.52 -3.81
C ARG A 77 -15.03 -11.73 -3.28
N PRO A 78 -16.10 -11.55 -2.47
CA PRO A 78 -17.02 -12.62 -2.10
C PRO A 78 -17.95 -13.03 -3.27
N GLY A 79 -17.47 -13.01 -4.52
CA GLY A 79 -18.34 -13.07 -5.70
C GLY A 79 -17.68 -13.49 -7.00
N PHE A 80 -16.54 -14.18 -6.98
CA PHE A 80 -16.19 -15.04 -8.11
C PHE A 80 -16.52 -16.48 -7.75
N SER A 81 -17.81 -16.75 -7.59
CA SER A 81 -18.33 -18.04 -7.99
C SER A 81 -17.97 -18.15 -9.47
N ILE A 82 -16.90 -18.89 -9.77
CA ILE A 82 -16.82 -19.57 -11.05
C ILE A 82 -18.04 -20.49 -11.04
N THR A 83 -19.19 -19.98 -11.48
CA THR A 83 -20.17 -20.86 -12.08
C THR A 83 -19.44 -21.39 -13.29
N VAL A 84 -18.81 -22.55 -13.12
CA VAL A 84 -18.39 -23.39 -14.22
C VAL A 84 -19.61 -23.46 -15.11
N GLN A 85 -19.60 -22.70 -16.22
CA GLN A 85 -20.55 -22.94 -17.28
C GLN A 85 -20.18 -24.31 -17.84
N SER A 86 -20.85 -25.33 -17.32
CA SER A 86 -20.90 -26.65 -17.90
C SER A 86 -22.03 -26.66 -18.94
N PRO A 87 -21.90 -27.45 -20.01
CA PRO A 87 -20.90 -27.42 -21.08
C PRO A 87 -21.34 -26.56 -22.29
#